data_AF-A0A926TID4-F1
#
_entry.id   AF-A0A926TID4-F1
#
_cell.length_a   1.000
_cell.length_b   1.000
_cell.length_c   1.000
_cell.angle_alpha   90.00
_cell.angle_beta   90.00
_cell.angle_gamma   90.00
#
_symmetry.space_group_name_H-M   'P 1'
#
loop_
_entity.id
_entity.type
_entity.pdbx_description
1 polymer ?
#
loop_
_entity_poly.entity_id
_entity_poly.type
_entity_poly.pdbx_seq_one_letter_code
_entity_poly.pdbx_strand_id
1 'polypeptide(L)'
;MRRNEPDMKDELQSEYDLKSLRVRRLGPERRSFGETTVRLEPDVAAMFPNADAVNEALRFLIRVMRDNQLPVPNPQANNSNAPDS
;
A
#
# COMPACT_ATOMS: atom_id res chain seq x y z
N MET A 1 -18.50 22.37 46.55
CA MET A 1 -17.30 21.52 46.75
C MET A 1 -16.85 21.05 45.38
N ARG A 2 -15.65 21.45 44.92
CA ARG A 2 -15.10 21.01 43.62
C ARG A 2 -14.42 19.65 43.83
N ARG A 3 -14.74 18.65 43.01
CA ARG A 3 -14.07 17.35 43.04
C ARG A 3 -12.70 17.51 42.38
N ASN A 4 -11.64 17.36 43.16
CA ASN A 4 -10.28 17.25 42.63
C ASN A 4 -10.18 15.86 41.97
N GLU A 5 -9.88 15.83 40.67
CA GLU A 5 -9.56 14.59 39.96
C GLU A 5 -8.31 13.98 40.58
N PRO A 6 -8.30 12.67 40.92
CA PRO A 6 -7.09 12.04 41.41
C PRO A 6 -6.07 12.06 40.28
N ASP A 7 -4.96 12.72 40.53
CA ASP A 7 -3.74 12.72 39.74
C ASP A 7 -3.18 11.28 39.76
N MET A 8 -3.81 10.38 39.00
CA MET A 8 -3.39 8.98 38.85
C MET A 8 -2.08 8.98 38.07
N LYS A 9 -0.99 9.15 38.80
CA LYS A 9 0.37 8.98 38.26
C LYS A 9 0.44 7.56 37.70
N ASP A 10 0.79 7.48 36.43
CA ASP A 10 0.97 6.23 35.69
C ASP A 10 2.07 5.41 36.40
N GLU A 11 1.68 4.40 37.18
CA GLU A 11 2.60 3.54 37.95
C GLU A 11 3.31 2.51 37.05
N LEU A 12 3.08 2.58 35.74
CA LEU A 12 3.64 1.67 34.76
C LEU A 12 5.16 1.88 34.64
N GLN A 13 5.94 0.80 34.72
CA GLN A 13 7.38 0.86 34.47
C GLN A 13 7.65 1.30 33.02
N SER A 14 8.73 2.04 32.82
CA SER A 14 9.09 2.62 31.51
C SER A 14 9.20 1.60 30.37
N GLU A 15 9.52 0.35 30.69
CA GLU A 15 9.61 -0.75 29.72
C GLU A 15 8.26 -1.15 29.11
N TYR A 16 7.16 -0.84 29.80
CA TYR A 16 5.80 -1.16 29.36
C TYR A 16 5.07 0.07 28.76
N ASP A 17 5.77 1.16 28.44
CA ASP A 17 5.16 2.31 27.75
C ASP A 17 4.91 2.03 26.25
N LEU A 18 3.71 1.51 25.97
CA LEU A 18 3.30 1.15 24.61
C LEU A 18 2.79 2.35 23.79
N LYS A 19 2.81 3.58 24.33
CA LYS A 19 2.28 4.78 23.64
C LYS A 19 3.04 5.10 22.34
N SER A 20 4.28 4.64 22.22
CA SER A 20 5.14 4.85 21.03
C SER A 20 4.94 3.80 19.93
N LEU A 21 4.21 2.72 20.19
CA LEU A 21 4.05 1.62 19.23
C LEU A 21 2.96 1.93 18.20
N ARG A 22 3.28 1.75 16.91
CA ARG A 22 2.29 1.83 15.82
C ARG A 22 1.31 0.66 15.93
N VAL A 23 0.07 0.95 16.30
CA VAL A 23 -1.00 -0.06 16.41
C VAL A 23 -1.38 -0.59 15.02
N ARG A 24 -1.18 -1.90 14.81
CA ARG A 24 -1.67 -2.63 13.63
C ARG A 24 -2.94 -3.39 14.01
N ARG A 25 -4.05 -3.14 13.31
CA ARG A 25 -5.24 -3.99 13.42
C ARG A 25 -4.94 -5.33 12.77
N LEU A 26 -4.89 -6.40 13.56
CA LEU A 26 -4.74 -7.78 13.08
C LEU A 26 -6.14 -8.40 12.94
N GLY A 27 -6.50 -8.78 11.71
CA GLY A 27 -7.76 -9.47 11.41
C GLY A 27 -7.70 -10.17 10.05
N PRO A 28 -8.41 -11.29 9.87
CA PRO A 28 -8.32 -12.14 8.67
C PRO A 28 -8.67 -11.41 7.37
N GLU A 29 -9.51 -10.37 7.41
CA GLU A 29 -9.89 -9.56 6.24
C GLU A 29 -9.02 -8.32 5.99
N ARG A 30 -8.01 -8.05 6.82
CA ARG A 30 -7.23 -6.80 6.78
C ARG A 30 -5.74 -7.05 6.61
N ARG A 31 -5.39 -8.04 5.78
CA ARG A 31 -4.00 -8.38 5.43
C ARG A 31 -3.40 -7.53 4.32
N SER A 32 -4.21 -6.89 3.48
CA SER A 32 -3.73 -5.95 2.48
C SER A 32 -3.98 -4.52 2.96
N PHE A 33 -2.91 -3.78 3.23
CA PHE A 33 -2.96 -2.34 2.92
C PHE A 33 -3.37 -2.28 1.45
N GLY A 34 -4.43 -1.52 1.14
CA GLY A 34 -5.14 -1.54 -0.14
C GLY A 34 -4.30 -1.06 -1.33
N GLU A 35 -3.31 -1.85 -1.72
CA GLU A 35 -2.47 -1.62 -2.88
C GLU A 35 -2.14 -2.97 -3.52
N THR A 36 -2.47 -3.11 -4.79
CA THR A 36 -2.09 -4.28 -5.59
C THR A 36 -0.57 -4.37 -5.60
N THR A 37 -0.01 -5.40 -4.95
CA THR A 37 1.44 -5.60 -4.94
C THR A 37 1.89 -6.16 -6.29
N VAL A 38 2.73 -5.40 -7.00
CA VAL A 38 3.33 -5.83 -8.27
C VAL A 38 4.79 -6.21 -7.99
N ARG A 39 5.15 -7.44 -8.33
CA ARG A 39 6.54 -7.91 -8.22
C ARG A 39 7.32 -7.46 -9.45
N LEU A 40 8.43 -6.78 -9.22
CA LEU A 40 9.40 -6.42 -10.26
C LEU A 40 10.53 -7.46 -10.32
N GLU A 41 11.12 -7.62 -11.49
CA GLU A 41 12.33 -8.42 -11.66
C GLU A 41 13.56 -7.69 -11.08
N PRO A 42 14.61 -8.41 -10.65
CA PRO A 42 15.76 -7.83 -9.95
C PRO A 42 16.53 -6.77 -10.75
N ASP A 43 16.60 -6.93 -12.05
CA ASP A 43 17.22 -5.99 -12.99
C ASP A 43 16.46 -4.66 -13.06
N VAL A 44 15.14 -4.72 -13.14
CA VAL A 44 14.25 -3.56 -13.13
C VAL A 44 14.30 -2.87 -11.77
N ALA A 45 14.25 -3.63 -10.67
CA ALA A 45 14.35 -3.08 -9.32
C ALA A 45 15.71 -2.42 -9.06
N ALA A 46 16.80 -2.91 -9.66
CA ALA A 46 18.11 -2.26 -9.57
C ALA A 46 18.17 -0.94 -10.36
N MET A 47 17.43 -0.84 -11.45
CA MET A 47 17.39 0.34 -12.32
C MET A 47 16.47 1.44 -11.79
N PHE A 48 15.38 1.07 -11.11
CA PHE A 48 14.38 2.00 -10.57
C PHE A 48 14.39 2.00 -9.04
N PRO A 49 14.91 3.05 -8.39
CA PRO A 49 15.10 3.08 -6.93
C PRO A 49 13.79 3.22 -6.12
N ASN A 50 12.68 3.62 -6.75
CA ASN A 50 11.39 3.79 -6.08
C ASN A 50 10.21 3.49 -7.01
N ALA A 51 9.02 3.32 -6.41
CA ALA A 51 7.77 3.07 -7.14
C ALA A 51 7.35 4.25 -8.03
N ASP A 52 7.62 5.49 -7.61
CA ASP A 52 7.27 6.68 -8.38
C ASP A 52 8.00 6.72 -9.74
N ALA A 53 9.28 6.36 -9.77
CA ALA A 53 10.10 6.32 -10.98
C ALA A 53 9.59 5.25 -11.96
N VAL A 54 9.18 4.08 -11.45
CA VAL A 54 8.55 3.04 -12.27
C VAL A 54 7.23 3.54 -12.85
N ASN A 55 6.39 4.15 -12.01
CA ASN A 55 5.09 4.66 -12.42
C ASN A 55 5.21 5.75 -13.49
N GLU A 56 6.14 6.69 -13.34
CA GLU A 56 6.38 7.74 -14.33
C GLU A 56 6.92 7.19 -15.65
N ALA A 57 7.83 6.22 -15.61
CA ALA A 57 8.33 5.56 -16.82
C ALA A 57 7.22 4.83 -17.58
N LEU A 58 6.36 4.08 -16.86
CA LEU A 58 5.23 3.37 -17.48
C LEU A 58 4.17 4.34 -18.02
N ARG A 59 3.89 5.45 -17.32
CA ARG A 59 2.99 6.51 -17.82
C ARG A 59 3.51 7.15 -19.10
N PHE A 60 4.81 7.44 -19.15
CA PHE A 60 5.46 7.96 -20.34
C PHE A 60 5.32 6.98 -21.51
N LEU A 61 5.58 5.69 -21.29
CA LEU A 61 5.42 4.66 -22.30
C LEU A 61 3.97 4.59 -22.81
N ILE A 62 2.98 4.60 -21.92
CA ILE A 62 1.56 4.61 -22.29
C ILE A 62 1.24 5.83 -23.17
N ARG A 63 1.78 7.01 -22.85
CA ARG A 63 1.57 8.23 -23.66
C ARG A 63 2.14 8.07 -25.06
N VAL A 64 3.40 7.63 -25.17
CA VAL A 64 4.05 7.39 -26.46
C VAL A 64 3.28 6.35 -27.29
N MET A 65 2.80 5.27 -26.67
CA MET A 65 2.02 4.24 -27.37
C MET A 65 0.69 4.76 -27.89
N ARG A 66 0.01 5.63 -27.13
CA ARG A 66 -1.25 6.27 -27.56
C ARG A 66 -1.01 7.19 -28.75
N ASP A 67 0.03 8.00 -28.70
CA ASP A 67 0.39 8.93 -29.77
C ASP A 67 0.77 8.17 -31.06
N ASN A 68 1.35 6.98 -30.92
CA ASN A 68 1.72 6.10 -32.02
C ASN A 68 0.60 5.11 -32.44
N GLN A 69 -0.64 5.29 -31.96
CA GLN A 69 -1.82 4.48 -32.32
C GLN A 69 -1.67 2.96 -32.12
N LEU A 70 -0.76 2.54 -31.24
CA LEU A 70 -0.66 1.13 -30.86
C LEU A 70 -1.89 0.75 -30.01
N PRO A 71 -2.49 -0.44 -30.19
CA PRO A 71 -3.58 -0.88 -29.35
C PRO A 71 -3.12 -0.92 -27.89
N VAL A 72 -3.58 0.03 -27.08
CA VAL A 72 -3.27 0.03 -25.65
C VAL A 72 -4.07 -1.11 -25.02
N PRO A 73 -3.43 -2.05 -24.29
CA PRO A 73 -4.14 -3.13 -23.62
C PRO A 73 -5.20 -2.55 -22.68
N ASN A 74 -6.46 -2.89 -22.93
CA ASN A 74 -7.57 -2.35 -22.16
C ASN A 74 -7.60 -3.03 -20.78
N PRO A 75 -7.43 -2.30 -19.65
CA PRO A 75 -7.27 -2.91 -18.32
C PRO A 75 -8.49 -3.71 -17.83
N GLN A 76 -9.63 -3.61 -18.53
CA GLN A 76 -10.91 -4.22 -18.17
C GLN A 76 -11.19 -5.55 -18.89
N ALA A 77 -10.38 -5.97 -19.86
CA ALA A 77 -10.70 -7.14 -20.71
C ALA A 77 -10.45 -8.51 -20.05
N ASN A 78 -9.76 -8.56 -18.91
CA ASN A 78 -9.20 -9.81 -18.37
C ASN A 78 -9.99 -10.39 -17.20
N ASN A 79 -11.07 -9.73 -16.74
CA ASN A 79 -11.83 -10.14 -15.56
C ASN A 79 -13.12 -10.91 -15.89
N SER A 80 -13.35 -11.29 -17.15
CA SER A 80 -14.60 -11.93 -17.60
C SER A 80 -14.49 -13.43 -17.89
N ASN A 81 -13.35 -14.08 -17.62
CA ASN A 81 -13.22 -15.54 -17.73
C ASN A 81 -13.16 -16.19 -16.34
N ALA A 82 -14.26 -16.10 -15.59
CA ALA A 82 -14.59 -17.13 -14.61
C ALA A 82 -15.55 -18.11 -15.29
N PRO A 83 -15.20 -19.39 -15.50
CA PRO A 83 -16.19 -20.36 -15.91
C PRO A 83 -17.12 -20.59 -14.72
N ASP A 84 -18.39 -20.26 -14.93
CA ASP A 84 -19.50 -20.75 -14.13
C ASP A 84 -19.55 -22.28 -14.30
N SER A 85 -19.16 -23.02 -13.25
CA SER A 85 -19.44 -24.46 -13.02
C SER A 85 -19.09 -24.84 -11.59
#